data_AF-A0A6N6PUR0-F1
#
_entry.id   AF-A0A6N6PUR0-F1
#
_cell.length_a   1.000
_cell.length_b   1.000
_cell.length_c   1.000
_cell.angle_alpha   90.00
_cell.angle_beta   90.00
_cell.angle_gamma   90.00
#
_symmetry.space_group_name_H-M   'P 1'
#
loop_
_entity.id
_entity.type
_entity.pdbx_description
1 polymer ?
#
loop_
_entity_poly.entity_id
_entity_poly.type
_entity_poly.pdbx_seq_one_letter_code
_entity_poly.pdbx_strand_id
1 'polypeptide(L)'
;EVVCLNLSPGLVTVEQVLRAILSGVNIDCVNTMGIPSDDSYAQAGDPPVWNDFRRVLSEAGLNLELVPVSKWDFYKQVESPDHILTVQTGDQALWANVLLTMGCRTV
;
A
#
# COMPACT_ATOMS: atom_id res chain seq x y z
N GLU A 1 5.81 -2.49 -15.18
CA GLU A 1 7.20 -2.12 -14.80
C GLU A 1 7.48 -2.58 -13.38
N VAL A 2 8.73 -2.91 -13.03
CA VAL A 2 9.11 -3.29 -11.67
C VAL A 2 10.36 -2.52 -11.23
N VAL A 3 10.28 -1.87 -10.06
CA VAL A 3 11.42 -1.20 -9.41
C VAL A 3 11.80 -2.00 -8.16
N CYS A 4 12.99 -2.59 -8.18
CA CYS A 4 13.51 -3.42 -7.08
C CYS A 4 14.32 -2.57 -6.09
N LEU A 5 13.77 -2.32 -4.90
CA LEU A 5 14.42 -1.60 -3.80
C LEU A 5 14.73 -2.51 -2.59
N ASN A 6 14.42 -3.80 -2.71
CA ASN A 6 14.60 -4.84 -1.70
C ASN A 6 16.06 -5.32 -1.55
N LEU A 7 17.00 -4.38 -1.40
CA LEU A 7 18.43 -4.67 -1.28
C LEU A 7 18.78 -5.51 -0.04
N SER A 8 18.12 -5.21 1.10
CA SER A 8 18.34 -5.88 2.38
C SER A 8 17.03 -5.92 3.17
N PRO A 9 16.82 -6.94 4.03
CA PRO A 9 15.67 -6.98 4.92
C PRO A 9 15.60 -5.73 5.80
N GLY A 10 14.40 -5.15 5.91
CA GLY A 10 14.10 -3.93 6.65
C GLY A 10 14.55 -2.63 5.97
N LEU A 11 15.21 -2.70 4.80
CA LEU A 11 15.65 -1.51 4.08
C LEU A 11 14.76 -1.19 2.89
N VAL A 12 14.43 0.10 2.84
CA VAL A 12 13.35 0.70 2.06
C VAL A 12 12.03 0.01 2.37
N THR A 13 11.29 0.52 3.35
CA THR A 13 9.98 0.01 3.76
C THR A 13 8.87 0.49 2.83
N VAL A 14 7.69 -0.13 2.90
CA VAL A 14 6.50 0.33 2.17
C VAL A 14 6.10 1.73 2.62
N GLU A 15 6.22 2.04 3.92
CA GLU A 15 6.00 3.40 4.44
C GLU A 15 6.90 4.43 3.74
N GLN A 16 8.20 4.14 3.64
CA GLN A 16 9.18 5.04 3.04
C GLN A 16 8.89 5.26 1.55
N VAL A 17 8.55 4.19 0.82
CA VAL A 17 8.16 4.29 -0.60
C VAL A 17 6.86 5.04 -0.77
N LEU A 18 5.84 4.76 0.05
CA LEU A 18 4.56 5.45 0.00
C LEU A 18 4.77 6.96 0.18
N ARG A 19 5.54 7.35 1.21
CA ARG A 19 5.90 8.75 1.45
C ARG A 19 6.60 9.40 0.25
N ALA A 20 7.55 8.69 -0.36
CA ALA A 20 8.26 9.18 -1.54
C ALA A 20 7.30 9.39 -2.72
N ILE A 21 6.42 8.43 -3.00
CA ILE A 21 5.43 8.52 -4.07
C ILE A 21 4.49 9.71 -3.84
N LEU A 22 3.88 9.81 -2.66
CA LEU A 22 2.91 10.87 -2.34
C LEU A 22 3.52 12.29 -2.35
N SER A 23 4.85 12.42 -2.31
CA SER A 23 5.51 13.72 -2.48
C SER A 23 5.55 14.21 -3.93
N GLY A 24 5.33 13.32 -4.91
CA GLY A 24 5.45 13.62 -6.33
C GLY A 24 4.18 13.39 -7.15
N VAL A 25 3.19 12.66 -6.62
CA VAL A 25 1.97 12.32 -7.37
C VAL A 25 0.71 12.41 -6.52
N ASN A 26 -0.40 12.76 -7.17
CA ASN A 26 -1.73 12.72 -6.58
C ASN A 26 -2.39 11.35 -6.79
N ILE A 27 -3.14 10.92 -5.79
CA ILE A 27 -3.84 9.63 -5.78
C ILE A 27 -5.31 9.83 -5.41
N ASP A 28 -6.17 8.96 -5.93
CA ASP A 28 -7.61 8.97 -5.65
C ASP A 28 -8.01 7.90 -4.63
N CYS A 29 -7.31 6.75 -4.61
CA CYS A 29 -7.61 5.62 -3.73
C CYS A 29 -6.34 4.98 -3.16
N VAL A 30 -6.45 4.47 -1.93
CA VAL A 30 -5.42 3.69 -1.25
C VAL A 30 -6.05 2.40 -0.73
N ASN A 31 -5.57 1.26 -1.23
CA ASN A 31 -6.07 -0.04 -0.84
C ASN A 31 -4.98 -0.91 -0.23
N THR A 32 -5.31 -1.70 0.78
CA THR A 32 -4.46 -2.78 1.29
C THR A 32 -5.10 -4.12 0.94
N MET A 33 -4.30 -5.18 0.94
CA MET A 33 -4.85 -6.52 0.93
C MET A 33 -5.50 -6.81 2.28
N GLY A 34 -6.82 -6.97 2.28
CA GLY A 34 -7.59 -7.37 3.43
C GLY A 34 -7.27 -8.79 3.87
N ILE A 35 -7.25 -8.98 5.19
CA ILE A 35 -6.96 -10.26 5.82
C ILE A 35 -8.18 -11.17 5.64
N PRO A 36 -8.05 -12.34 4.97
CA PRO A 36 -9.13 -13.32 4.86
C PRO A 36 -9.64 -13.74 6.24
N SER A 37 -10.95 -13.95 6.38
CA SER A 37 -11.57 -14.31 7.67
C SER A 37 -11.12 -15.66 8.23
N ASP A 38 -10.60 -16.53 7.36
CA ASP A 38 -10.03 -17.85 7.69
C ASP A 38 -8.53 -17.80 8.02
N ASP A 39 -7.88 -16.63 7.92
CA ASP A 39 -6.50 -16.44 8.33
C ASP A 39 -6.39 -16.35 9.86
N SER A 40 -5.38 -16.99 10.44
CA SER A 40 -5.07 -16.93 11.88
C SER A 40 -4.89 -15.50 12.41
N TYR A 41 -4.47 -14.57 11.56
CA TYR A 41 -4.25 -13.17 11.90
C TYR A 41 -5.55 -12.34 11.89
N ALA A 42 -6.65 -12.84 11.31
CA ALA A 42 -7.89 -12.07 11.14
C ALA A 42 -8.48 -11.57 12.47
N GLN A 43 -8.24 -12.30 13.56
CA GLN A 43 -8.74 -11.96 14.91
C GLN A 43 -7.86 -10.91 15.62
N ALA A 44 -6.68 -10.58 15.08
CA ALA A 44 -5.75 -9.62 15.66
C ALA A 44 -6.08 -8.16 15.29
N GLY A 45 -7.05 -7.95 14.40
CA GLY A 45 -7.39 -6.65 13.85
C GLY A 45 -6.39 -6.18 12.80
N ASP A 46 -6.30 -4.87 12.62
CA ASP A 46 -5.42 -4.27 11.63
C ASP A 46 -3.93 -4.54 11.94
N PRO A 47 -3.13 -4.94 10.95
CA PRO A 47 -1.68 -5.02 11.07
C PRO A 47 -1.08 -3.68 11.51
N PRO A 48 -0.09 -3.66 12.43
CA PRO A 48 0.51 -2.41 12.92
C PRO A 48 0.97 -1.46 11.80
N VAL A 49 1.51 -2.01 10.71
CA VAL A 49 2.00 -1.22 9.56
C VAL A 49 0.90 -0.41 8.85
N TRP A 50 -0.37 -0.79 8.99
CA TRP A 50 -1.47 0.01 8.44
C TRP A 50 -1.63 1.34 9.16
N ASN A 51 -1.25 1.43 10.44
CA ASN A 51 -1.21 2.72 11.14
C ASN A 51 -0.11 3.63 10.62
N ASP A 52 1.03 3.06 10.18
CA ASP A 52 2.08 3.83 9.51
C ASP A 52 1.59 4.38 8.17
N PHE A 53 0.83 3.59 7.39
CA PHE A 53 0.23 4.09 6.15
C PHE A 53 -0.78 5.21 6.40
N ARG A 54 -1.67 5.07 7.39
CA ARG A 54 -2.60 6.14 7.78
C ARG A 54 -1.87 7.40 8.21
N ARG A 55 -0.80 7.26 8.98
CA ARG A 55 0.06 8.39 9.38
C ARG A 55 0.69 9.08 8.17
N VAL A 56 1.24 8.32 7.22
CA VAL A 56 1.80 8.86 5.97
C VAL A 56 0.74 9.64 5.16
N LEU A 57 -0.48 9.11 5.03
CA LEU A 57 -1.57 9.80 4.33
C LEU A 57 -1.95 11.12 5.02
N SER A 58 -2.04 11.11 6.35
CA SER A 58 -2.29 12.31 7.14
C SER A 58 -1.16 13.34 7.01
N GLU A 59 0.11 12.91 7.03
CA GLU A 59 1.28 13.78 6.87
C GLU A 59 1.35 14.38 5.46
N ALA A 60 0.85 13.67 4.44
CA ALA A 60 0.69 14.18 3.08
C ALA A 60 -0.52 15.14 2.92
N GLY A 61 -1.31 15.37 3.98
CA GLY A 61 -2.50 16.23 3.93
C GLY A 61 -3.66 15.64 3.13
N LEU A 62 -3.65 14.32 2.89
CA LEU A 62 -4.69 13.64 2.11
C LEU A 62 -5.83 13.20 3.03
N ASN A 63 -7.05 13.63 2.71
CA ASN A 63 -8.26 13.11 3.35
C ASN A 63 -8.75 11.85 2.63
N LEU A 64 -7.91 10.80 2.66
CA LEU A 64 -8.19 9.50 2.05
C LEU A 64 -8.22 8.41 3.12
N GLU A 65 -9.17 7.50 3.01
CA GLU A 65 -9.24 6.32 3.87
C GLU A 65 -8.36 5.21 3.31
N LEU A 66 -7.69 4.49 4.22
CA LEU A 66 -7.00 3.24 3.90
C LEU A 66 -8.06 2.12 3.85
N VAL A 67 -8.40 1.64 2.66
CA VAL A 67 -9.50 0.68 2.47
C VAL A 67 -8.98 -0.72 2.15
N PRO A 68 -9.11 -1.69 3.07
CA PRO A 68 -8.76 -3.07 2.78
C PRO A 68 -9.74 -3.68 1.79
N VAL A 69 -9.23 -4.30 0.73
CA VAL A 69 -10.04 -5.05 -0.25
C VAL A 69 -9.82 -6.54 -0.07
N SER A 70 -10.74 -7.39 -0.55
CA SER A 70 -10.54 -8.83 -0.42
C SER A 70 -9.20 -9.27 -1.05
N LYS A 71 -8.55 -10.28 -0.49
CA LYS A 71 -7.29 -10.83 -1.03
C LYS A 71 -7.38 -11.15 -2.53
N TRP A 72 -8.53 -11.68 -2.97
CA TRP A 72 -8.76 -12.02 -4.36
C TRP A 72 -8.95 -10.79 -5.25
N ASP A 73 -9.64 -9.76 -4.77
CA ASP A 73 -9.79 -8.51 -5.54
C ASP A 73 -8.48 -7.73 -5.59
N PHE A 74 -7.66 -7.79 -4.55
CA PHE A 74 -6.30 -7.26 -4.57
C PHE A 74 -5.48 -7.91 -5.69
N TYR A 75 -5.46 -9.24 -5.77
CA TYR A 75 -4.74 -9.95 -6.83
C TYR A 75 -5.27 -9.61 -8.22
N LYS A 76 -6.59 -9.57 -8.42
CA LYS A 76 -7.18 -9.15 -9.70
C LYS A 76 -6.72 -7.75 -10.11
N GLN A 77 -6.63 -6.81 -9.18
CA GLN A 77 -6.17 -5.45 -9.48
C GLN A 77 -4.67 -5.41 -9.81
N VAL A 78 -3.85 -6.20 -9.12
CA VAL A 78 -2.42 -6.34 -9.41
C VAL A 78 -2.16 -7.02 -10.78
N GLU A 79 -3.03 -7.94 -11.19
CA GLU A 79 -2.96 -8.60 -12.51
C GLU A 79 -3.59 -7.77 -13.64
N SER A 80 -4.27 -6.67 -13.31
CA SER A 80 -4.93 -5.80 -14.28
C SER A 80 -3.92 -5.17 -15.24
N PRO A 81 -4.25 -4.99 -16.53
CA PRO A 81 -3.42 -4.21 -17.45
C PRO A 81 -3.24 -2.73 -17.02
N ASP A 82 -4.13 -2.21 -16.16
CA ASP A 82 -4.02 -0.85 -15.61
C ASP A 82 -2.95 -0.75 -14.50
N HIS A 83 -2.45 -1.88 -13.99
CA HIS A 83 -1.35 -1.90 -13.04
C HIS A 83 -0.02 -1.74 -13.78
N ILE A 84 0.48 -0.51 -13.80
CA ILE A 84 1.67 -0.15 -14.60
C ILE A 84 3.00 -0.28 -13.86
N LEU A 85 3.00 -0.24 -12.52
CA LEU A 85 4.21 -0.16 -11.71
C LEU A 85 4.11 -0.92 -10.39
N THR A 86 5.02 -1.88 -10.19
CA THR A 86 5.29 -2.52 -8.90
C THR A 86 6.57 -1.96 -8.29
N VAL A 87 6.53 -1.52 -7.04
CA VAL A 87 7.75 -1.22 -6.26
C VAL A 87 7.95 -2.33 -5.23
N GLN A 88 9.03 -3.08 -5.36
CA GLN A 88 9.38 -4.16 -4.43
C GLN A 88 10.28 -3.63 -3.32
N THR A 89 9.80 -3.71 -2.08
CA THR A 89 10.47 -3.17 -0.90
C THR A 89 11.16 -4.27 -0.09
N GLY A 90 12.10 -3.89 0.77
CA GLY A 90 12.70 -4.81 1.76
C GLY A 90 11.87 -4.93 3.04
N ASP A 91 10.61 -4.49 3.02
CA ASP A 91 9.76 -4.47 4.20
C ASP A 91 9.51 -5.89 4.74
N GLN A 92 9.50 -6.02 6.07
CA GLN A 92 9.31 -7.31 6.75
C GLN A 92 8.02 -7.34 7.58
N ALA A 93 7.28 -6.23 7.65
CA ALA A 93 6.03 -6.20 8.38
C ALA A 93 4.97 -7.06 7.68
N LEU A 94 4.16 -7.76 8.49
CA LEU A 94 3.04 -8.54 7.98
C LEU A 94 2.04 -7.63 7.29
N TRP A 95 1.54 -8.06 6.13
CA TRP A 95 0.54 -7.31 5.34
C TRP A 95 1.01 -5.91 4.91
N ALA A 96 2.32 -5.70 4.80
CA ALA A 96 2.91 -4.50 4.21
C ALA A 96 2.79 -4.53 2.69
N ASN A 97 1.57 -4.38 2.17
CA ASN A 97 1.32 -4.11 0.77
C ASN A 97 0.25 -3.04 0.66
N VAL A 98 0.43 -2.15 -0.33
CA VAL A 98 -0.48 -1.05 -0.61
C VAL A 98 -0.61 -0.92 -2.11
N LEU A 99 -1.83 -0.71 -2.57
CA LEU A 99 -2.17 -0.45 -3.96
C LEU A 99 -2.72 0.98 -4.06
N LEU A 100 -2.16 1.74 -4.98
CA LEU A 100 -2.49 3.14 -5.18
C LEU A 100 -3.18 3.30 -6.52
N THR A 101 -4.32 3.99 -6.52
CA THR A 101 -4.95 4.45 -7.77
C THR A 101 -4.53 5.89 -8.02
N MET A 102 -3.82 6.12 -9.12
CA MET A 102 -3.39 7.45 -9.54
C MET A 102 -4.61 8.33 -9.83
N GLY A 103 -4.59 9.57 -9.32
CA GLY A 103 -5.69 10.53 -9.48
C GLY A 103 -5.29 11.72 -10.35
N CYS A 104 -6.28 12.38 -10.95
CA CYS A 104 -6.08 13.58 -11.78
C CYS A 104 -6.42 14.89 -11.05
N ARG A 105 -6.70 14.86 -9.75
CA ARG A 105 -7.03 16.09 -9.00
C ARG A 105 -5.82 17.01 -8.97
N THR A 106 -5.85 18.08 -9.74
CA THR A 106 -4.93 19.21 -9.63
C THR A 106 -5.41 20.11 -8.51
N VAL A 107 -4.54 20.36 -7.53
CA VAL A 107 -4.68 21.49 -6.59
C VAL A 107 -4.64 22.82 -7.33
#